data_AF-A0A6I3BCU8-F1
#
_entry.id   AF-A0A6I3BCU8-F1
#
_cell.length_a   1.000
_cell.length_b   1.000
_cell.length_c   1.000
_cell.angle_alpha   90.00
_cell.angle_beta   90.00
_cell.angle_gamma   90.00
#
_symmetry.space_group_name_H-M   'P 1'
#
loop_
_entity.id
_entity.type
_entity.pdbx_description
1 polymer ?
#
loop_
_entity_poly.entity_id
_entity_poly.type
_entity_poly.pdbx_seq_one_letter_code
_entity_poly.pdbx_strand_id
1 'polypeptide(L)'
;NSGDAKILRNAGARVTDDVLRTLVLATYLLAVDRVLVMPHTDCRMASGDEESIHASIESKHGIDTRSVEFKMVTDQRAALAADVESIRSYSILPKTLVVAGAIYNVGTGELEPVDC
;
A
#
# COMPACT_ATOMS: atom_id res chain seq x y z
N ASN A 1 8.50 -15.60 13.33
CA ASN A 1 9.65 -16.42 12.90
C ASN A 1 9.93 -16.19 11.42
N SER A 2 11.16 -16.50 10.99
CA SER A 2 11.55 -16.43 9.58
C SER A 2 10.74 -17.44 8.76
N GLY A 3 10.13 -16.99 7.67
CA GLY A 3 9.28 -17.81 6.80
C GLY A 3 7.77 -17.66 7.01
N ASP A 4 7.35 -17.05 8.12
CA ASP A 4 5.94 -16.98 8.55
C ASP A 4 5.04 -16.16 7.63
N ALA A 5 5.59 -15.17 6.92
CA ALA A 5 4.82 -14.25 6.10
C ALA A 5 5.50 -13.99 4.76
N LYS A 6 4.69 -13.65 3.75
CA LYS A 6 5.18 -13.05 2.51
C LYS A 6 5.06 -11.54 2.66
N ILE A 7 6.15 -10.83 2.37
CA ILE A 7 6.26 -9.39 2.61
C ILE A 7 6.38 -8.69 1.26
N LEU A 8 5.37 -7.92 0.91
CA LEU A 8 5.34 -7.10 -0.30
C LEU A 8 5.55 -5.64 0.13
N ARG A 9 6.42 -4.91 -0.56
CA ARG A 9 6.72 -3.51 -0.25
C ARG A 9 6.80 -2.69 -1.53
N ASN A 10 6.14 -1.54 -1.52
CA ASN A 10 6.26 -0.50 -2.53
C ASN A 10 6.10 0.88 -1.85
N ALA A 11 6.21 1.93 -2.65
CA ALA A 11 5.99 3.29 -2.16
C ALA A 11 4.53 3.44 -1.67
N GLY A 12 4.36 3.84 -0.41
CA GLY A 12 3.04 4.10 0.18
C GLY A 12 2.23 2.87 0.58
N ALA A 13 2.79 1.66 0.47
CA ALA A 13 2.09 0.39 0.73
C ALA A 13 0.80 0.22 -0.10
N ARG A 14 0.81 0.74 -1.34
CA ARG A 14 -0.35 0.79 -2.22
C ARG A 14 -0.66 -0.57 -2.84
N VAL A 15 -1.94 -0.89 -3.01
CA VAL A 15 -2.34 -2.11 -3.72
C VAL A 15 -2.39 -1.82 -5.22
N THR A 16 -1.30 -2.17 -5.91
CA THR A 16 -1.16 -2.05 -7.36
C THR A 16 -1.49 -3.37 -8.06
N ASP A 17 -1.56 -3.36 -9.40
CA ASP A 17 -1.72 -4.58 -10.20
C ASP A 17 -0.63 -5.63 -9.91
N ASP A 18 0.61 -5.18 -9.63
CA ASP A 18 1.70 -6.04 -9.19
C ASP A 18 1.37 -6.74 -7.87
N VAL A 19 0.88 -5.98 -6.88
CA VAL A 19 0.48 -6.52 -5.59
C VAL A 19 -0.67 -7.51 -5.76
N LEU A 20 -1.69 -7.17 -6.55
CA LEU A 20 -2.83 -8.06 -6.82
C LEU A 20 -2.40 -9.36 -7.51
N ARG A 21 -1.59 -9.31 -8.57
CA ARG A 21 -1.08 -10.53 -9.22
C ARG A 21 -0.27 -11.39 -8.26
N THR A 22 0.50 -10.76 -7.37
CA THR A 22 1.34 -11.46 -6.39
C THR A 22 0.49 -12.11 -5.30
N LEU A 23 -0.58 -11.44 -4.86
CA LEU A 23 -1.55 -12.01 -3.91
C LEU A 23 -2.26 -13.22 -4.50
N VAL A 24 -2.65 -13.20 -5.78
CA VAL A 24 -3.23 -14.37 -6.45
C VAL A 24 -2.28 -15.57 -6.35
N LEU A 25 -1.02 -15.40 -6.73
CA LEU A 25 -0.02 -16.46 -6.62
C LEU A 25 0.16 -16.93 -5.16
N ALA A 26 0.28 -15.99 -4.22
CA ALA A 26 0.51 -16.29 -2.82
C ALA A 26 -0.67 -17.06 -2.19
N THR A 27 -1.89 -16.69 -2.52
CA THR A 27 -3.10 -17.36 -2.02
C THR A 27 -3.25 -18.75 -2.60
N TYR A 28 -3.12 -18.92 -3.92
CA TYR A 28 -3.38 -20.21 -4.56
C TYR A 28 -2.22 -21.21 -4.48
N LEU A 29 -0.96 -20.75 -4.43
CA LEU A 29 0.20 -21.63 -4.47
C LEU A 29 1.01 -21.67 -3.17
N LEU A 30 0.90 -20.64 -2.32
CA LEU A 30 1.72 -20.51 -1.11
C LEU A 30 0.91 -20.53 0.19
N ALA A 31 -0.36 -20.91 0.11
CA ALA A 31 -1.28 -21.05 1.25
C ALA A 31 -1.45 -19.77 2.09
N VAL A 32 -1.42 -18.59 1.45
CA VAL A 32 -1.77 -17.33 2.14
C VAL A 32 -3.28 -17.18 2.24
N ASP A 33 -3.79 -17.22 3.47
CA ASP A 33 -5.22 -17.12 3.81
C ASP A 33 -5.60 -15.80 4.51
N ARG A 34 -4.61 -14.98 4.86
CA ARG A 34 -4.78 -13.69 5.55
C ARG A 34 -3.82 -12.64 4.97
N VAL A 35 -4.32 -11.42 4.81
CA VAL A 35 -3.56 -10.27 4.28
C VAL A 35 -3.73 -9.08 5.21
N LEU A 36 -2.62 -8.39 5.50
CA LEU A 36 -2.60 -7.12 6.20
C LEU A 36 -2.01 -6.05 5.28
N VAL A 37 -2.79 -5.01 4.98
CA VAL A 37 -2.30 -3.79 4.31
C VAL A 37 -1.83 -2.83 5.39
N MET A 38 -0.56 -2.41 5.30
CA MET A 38 0.12 -1.73 6.40
C MET A 38 0.94 -0.52 5.94
N PRO A 39 0.31 0.63 5.65
CA PRO A 39 1.00 1.90 5.57
C PRO A 39 1.51 2.33 6.96
N HIS A 40 2.27 3.42 7.02
CA HIS A 40 2.88 3.91 8.25
C HIS A 40 2.78 5.42 8.41
N THR A 41 2.84 5.91 9.64
CA THR A 41 2.96 7.35 9.94
C THR A 41 4.28 7.92 9.39
N ASP A 42 4.34 9.23 9.17
CA ASP A 42 5.50 9.91 8.55
C ASP A 42 5.91 9.34 7.18
N CYS A 43 4.96 8.77 6.45
CA CYS A 43 5.21 8.29 5.10
C CYS A 43 5.50 9.47 4.16
N ARG A 44 6.64 9.41 3.46
CA ARG A 44 6.98 10.44 2.46
C ARG A 44 5.93 10.55 1.36
N MET A 45 5.30 9.43 1.00
CA MET A 45 4.22 9.40 0.01
C MET A 45 2.94 10.11 0.50
N ALA A 46 2.85 10.43 1.79
CA ALA A 46 1.75 11.20 2.37
C ALA A 46 2.12 12.65 2.71
N SER A 47 3.28 13.13 2.24
CA SER A 47 3.82 14.45 2.62
C SER A 47 3.48 15.60 1.65
N GLY A 48 2.71 15.33 0.60
CA GLY A 48 2.33 16.31 -0.42
C GLY A 48 1.42 15.69 -1.48
N ASP A 49 0.94 16.52 -2.39
CA ASP A 49 0.24 16.06 -3.60
C ASP A 49 1.23 15.73 -4.73
N GLU A 50 0.72 15.10 -5.78
CA GLU A 50 1.51 14.67 -6.94
C GLU A 50 2.26 15.85 -7.60
N GLU A 51 1.54 16.95 -7.84
CA GLU A 51 2.06 18.13 -8.55
C GLU A 51 3.20 18.80 -7.79
N SER A 52 3.08 18.97 -6.48
CA SER A 52 4.13 19.57 -5.65
C SER A 52 5.40 18.72 -5.64
N ILE A 53 5.29 17.40 -5.73
CA ILE A 53 6.47 16.51 -5.84
C ILE A 53 7.13 16.65 -7.20
N HIS A 54 6.37 16.64 -8.30
CA HIS A 54 6.91 16.88 -9.64
C HIS A 54 7.62 18.22 -9.74
N ALA A 55 6.98 19.30 -9.29
CA ALA A 55 7.54 20.65 -9.28
C ALA A 55 8.81 20.74 -8.41
N SER A 56 8.85 20.04 -7.27
CA SER A 56 10.03 19.99 -6.40
C SER A 56 11.22 19.29 -7.06
N ILE A 57 10.98 18.20 -7.82
CA ILE A 57 12.03 17.50 -8.57
C ILE A 57 12.53 18.38 -9.72
N GLU A 58 11.61 19.00 -10.47
CA GLU A 58 11.96 19.91 -11.57
C GLU A 58 12.78 21.11 -11.06
N SER A 59 12.35 21.76 -9.97
CA SER A 59 13.04 22.92 -9.41
C SER A 59 14.45 22.59 -8.89
N LYS A 60 14.63 21.42 -8.26
CA LYS A 60 15.90 21.04 -7.62
C LYS A 60 16.88 20.35 -8.57
N HIS A 61 16.37 19.66 -9.58
CA HIS A 61 17.18 18.78 -10.43
C HIS A 61 17.03 19.08 -11.93
N GLY A 62 16.11 19.95 -12.34
CA GLY A 62 15.86 20.28 -13.75
C GLY A 62 15.23 19.15 -14.55
N ILE A 63 14.59 18.18 -13.89
CA ILE A 63 14.00 16.99 -14.52
C ILE A 63 12.48 17.05 -14.38
N ASP A 64 11.79 17.07 -15.52
CA ASP A 64 10.34 16.91 -15.58
C ASP A 64 9.95 15.44 -15.41
N THR A 65 9.18 15.16 -14.37
CA THR A 65 8.75 13.80 -14.02
C THR A 65 7.25 13.57 -14.22
N ARG A 66 6.50 14.50 -14.80
CA ARG A 66 5.03 14.44 -14.94
C ARG A 66 4.51 13.30 -15.83
N SER A 67 5.42 12.55 -16.48
CA SER A 67 5.11 11.32 -17.21
C SER A 67 5.06 10.06 -16.30
N VAL A 68 5.44 10.18 -15.03
CA VAL A 68 5.48 9.09 -14.06
C VAL A 68 4.47 9.37 -12.95
N GLU A 69 3.55 8.43 -12.70
CA GLU A 69 2.64 8.50 -11.55
C GLU A 69 3.33 7.89 -10.31
N PHE A 70 3.57 8.71 -9.29
CA PHE A 70 4.10 8.36 -7.97
C PHE A 70 3.04 7.84 -7.01
N LYS A 71 1.76 8.11 -7.26
CA LYS A 71 0.62 7.64 -6.45
C LYS A 71 0.67 8.19 -5.02
N MET A 72 0.86 9.49 -4.90
CA MET A 72 0.84 10.20 -3.61
C MET A 72 -0.47 9.97 -2.85
N VAL A 73 -0.39 10.04 -1.52
CA VAL A 73 -1.45 9.65 -0.58
C VAL A 73 -1.84 10.86 0.26
N THR A 74 -2.85 11.61 -0.17
CA THR A 74 -3.30 12.82 0.54
C THR A 74 -4.13 12.51 1.79
N ASP A 75 -4.90 11.42 1.77
CA ASP A 75 -5.59 10.85 2.93
C ASP A 75 -5.20 9.38 3.08
N GLN A 76 -4.38 9.09 4.08
CA GLN A 76 -3.84 7.75 4.30
C GLN A 76 -4.90 6.76 4.78
N ARG A 77 -5.92 7.20 5.54
CA ARG A 77 -6.99 6.30 6.01
C ARG A 77 -7.93 5.95 4.86
N ALA A 78 -8.30 6.94 4.06
CA ALA A 78 -9.11 6.70 2.86
C ALA A 78 -8.37 5.83 1.85
N ALA A 79 -7.08 6.08 1.61
CA ALA A 79 -6.27 5.25 0.73
C ALA A 79 -6.13 3.81 1.23
N LEU A 80 -5.91 3.61 2.54
CA LEU A 80 -5.89 2.27 3.14
C LEU A 80 -7.22 1.54 2.96
N ALA A 81 -8.35 2.21 3.20
CA ALA A 81 -9.66 1.62 3.01
C ALA A 81 -9.90 1.21 1.54
N ALA A 82 -9.55 2.08 0.60
CA ALA A 82 -9.63 1.77 -0.83
C ALA A 82 -8.72 0.62 -1.25
N ASP A 83 -7.49 0.58 -0.72
CA ASP A 83 -6.53 -0.49 -0.98
C ASP A 83 -7.03 -1.84 -0.41
N VAL A 84 -7.58 -1.86 0.81
CA VAL A 84 -8.22 -3.07 1.39
C VAL A 84 -9.42 -3.52 0.57
N GLU A 85 -10.30 -2.61 0.18
CA GLU A 85 -11.47 -2.93 -0.63
C GLU A 85 -11.08 -3.44 -2.03
N SER A 86 -9.99 -2.94 -2.60
CA SER A 86 -9.49 -3.45 -3.89
C SER A 86 -9.13 -4.94 -3.82
N ILE A 87 -8.56 -5.42 -2.70
CA ILE A 87 -8.25 -6.84 -2.50
C ILE A 87 -9.54 -7.65 -2.31
N ARG A 88 -10.47 -7.15 -1.47
CA ARG A 88 -11.75 -7.85 -1.16
C ARG A 88 -12.67 -7.96 -2.38
N SER A 89 -12.71 -6.92 -3.21
CA SER A 89 -13.53 -6.87 -4.42
C SER A 89 -12.89 -7.61 -5.60
N TYR A 90 -11.58 -7.85 -5.59
CA TYR A 90 -10.89 -8.53 -6.68
C TYR A 90 -11.45 -9.95 -6.92
N SER A 91 -12.03 -10.15 -8.11
CA SER A 91 -12.82 -11.35 -8.42
C SER A 91 -12.00 -12.64 -8.49
N ILE A 92 -10.69 -12.52 -8.73
CA ILE A 92 -9.77 -13.66 -8.82
C ILE A 92 -9.40 -14.16 -7.42
N LEU A 93 -9.46 -13.35 -6.37
CA LEU A 93 -9.15 -13.79 -5.01
C LEU A 93 -10.37 -14.47 -4.35
N PRO A 94 -10.14 -15.50 -3.53
CA PRO A 94 -11.23 -16.20 -2.86
C PRO A 94 -11.89 -15.29 -1.82
N LYS A 95 -13.24 -15.32 -1.74
CA LYS A 95 -14.00 -14.52 -0.77
C LYS A 95 -13.77 -14.93 0.69
N THR A 96 -13.12 -16.06 0.92
CA THR A 96 -12.68 -16.51 2.25
C THR A 96 -11.35 -15.89 2.69
N LEU A 97 -10.64 -15.18 1.81
CA LEU A 97 -9.39 -14.49 2.17
C LEU A 97 -9.70 -13.37 3.16
N VAL A 98 -9.10 -13.42 4.35
CA VAL A 98 -9.28 -12.37 5.36
C VAL A 98 -8.35 -11.22 5.04
N VAL A 99 -8.88 -10.01 4.91
CA VAL A 99 -8.12 -8.80 4.59
C VAL A 99 -8.39 -7.73 5.63
N ALA A 100 -7.31 -7.23 6.26
CA ALA A 100 -7.35 -6.16 7.24
C ALA A 100 -6.41 -5.01 6.85
N GLY A 101 -6.70 -3.82 7.37
CA GLY A 101 -5.83 -2.65 7.30
C GLY A 101 -5.35 -2.22 8.69
N ALA A 102 -4.10 -1.79 8.80
CA ALA A 102 -3.58 -1.14 10.00
C ALA A 102 -2.55 -0.06 9.65
N ILE A 103 -2.44 0.98 10.47
CA ILE A 103 -1.39 1.99 10.34
C ILE A 103 -0.29 1.69 11.35
N TYR A 104 0.94 1.52 10.87
CA TYR A 104 2.12 1.38 11.72
C TYR A 104 2.63 2.75 12.17
N ASN A 105 2.68 2.98 13.48
CA ASN A 105 3.27 4.19 14.04
C ASN A 105 4.79 4.03 14.12
N VAL A 106 5.54 4.77 13.30
CA VAL A 106 6.99 4.66 13.25
C VAL A 106 7.69 5.19 14.50
N GLY A 107 7.03 6.06 15.28
CA GLY A 107 7.57 6.64 16.51
C GLY A 107 7.40 5.73 17.73
N THR A 108 6.33 4.92 17.78
CA THR A 108 6.03 4.05 18.93
C THR A 108 6.23 2.57 18.64
N GLY A 109 6.19 2.15 17.37
CA GLY A 109 6.20 0.75 16.96
C GLY A 109 4.84 0.05 17.05
N GLU A 110 3.78 0.78 17.40
CA GLU A 110 2.43 0.23 17.54
C GLU A 110 1.70 0.11 16.19
N LEU A 111 0.77 -0.84 16.11
CA LEU A 111 -0.16 -0.97 14.99
C LEU A 111 -1.53 -0.50 15.43
N GLU A 112 -2.08 0.49 14.72
CA GLU A 112 -3.47 0.92 14.87
C GLU A 112 -4.34 0.20 13.83
N PRO A 113 -5.21 -0.75 14.21
CA PRO A 113 -6.18 -1.32 13.30
C PRO A 113 -7.12 -0.23 12.78
N VAL A 114 -7.38 -0.22 11.48
CA VAL A 114 -8.34 0.69 10.86
C VAL A 114 -9.56 -0.10 10.44
N ASP A 115 -10.73 0.30 10.94
CA ASP A 115 -12.00 -0.27 10.47
C ASP A 115 -12.26 0.26 9.04
N CYS A 116 -12.24 -0.65 8.09
CA CYS A 116 -12.30 -0.41 6.65
C CYS A 116 -13.12 -1.49 5.96
#